data_AF-X8AMZ1-F1
#
_entry.id   AF-X8AMZ1-F1
#
_cell.length_a   1.000
_cell.length_b   1.000
_cell.length_c   1.000
_cell.angle_alpha   90.00
_cell.angle_beta   90.00
_cell.angle_gamma   90.00
#
_symmetry.space_group_name_H-M   'P 1'
#
loop_
_entity.id
_entity.type
_entity.pdbx_description
1 polymer ?
#
loop_
_entity_poly.entity_id
_entity_poly.type
_entity_poly.pdbx_seq_one_letter_code
_entity_poly.pdbx_strand_id
1 'polypeptide(L)'
;MRNLIELRGQVGEPIMRCWEEMAATLKSLADGADLVFTGLNFEDAAANVAEYYGIPLATLHYFPLRANGQLLSFLPAPLGARQ
;
A
#
# COMPACT_ATOMS: atom_id res chain seq x y z
N MET A 1 3.13 29.51 2.06
CA MET A 1 2.09 28.83 1.24
C MET A 1 2.64 28.33 -0.10
N ARG A 2 3.20 29.19 -0.98
CA ARG A 2 3.72 28.80 -2.30
C ARG A 2 4.77 27.67 -2.27
N ASN A 3 5.74 27.76 -1.36
CA ASN A 3 6.79 26.73 -1.19
C ASN A 3 6.19 25.34 -0.83
N LEU A 4 5.13 25.29 -0.02
CA LEU A 4 4.48 24.02 0.36
C LEU A 4 3.75 23.34 -0.82
N ILE A 5 3.19 24.14 -1.74
CA ILE A 5 2.55 23.63 -2.95
C ILE A 5 3.59 23.04 -3.90
N GLU A 6 4.72 23.74 -4.06
CA GLU A 6 5.85 23.27 -4.87
C GLU A 6 6.47 21.99 -4.28
N LEU A 7 6.70 21.95 -2.97
CA LEU A 7 7.16 20.74 -2.25
C LEU A 7 6.20 19.57 -2.38
N ARG A 8 4.88 19.81 -2.26
CA ARG A 8 3.86 18.76 -2.48
C ARG A 8 3.97 18.21 -3.91
N GLY A 9 4.13 19.07 -4.90
CA GLY A 9 4.28 18.65 -6.30
C GLY A 9 5.52 17.78 -6.51
N GLN A 10 6.67 18.21 -5.98
CA GLN A 10 7.94 17.48 -6.07
C GLN A 10 7.90 16.11 -5.40
N VAL A 11 7.11 15.95 -4.33
CA VAL A 11 6.90 14.64 -3.68
C VAL A 11 5.86 13.81 -4.40
N GLY A 12 4.79 14.43 -4.91
CA GLY A 12 3.68 13.75 -5.56
C GLY A 12 4.05 13.13 -6.91
N GLU A 13 4.86 13.81 -7.73
CA GLU A 13 5.22 13.34 -9.07
C GLU A 13 5.99 12.00 -9.04
N PRO A 14 7.07 11.82 -8.24
CA PRO A 14 7.75 10.54 -8.11
C PRO A 14 6.86 9.42 -7.58
N ILE A 15 5.96 9.75 -6.64
CA ILE A 15 5.00 8.80 -6.10
C ILE A 15 4.08 8.31 -7.23
N MET A 16 3.49 9.23 -7.99
CA MET A 16 2.58 8.87 -9.09
C MET A 16 3.26 7.99 -10.14
N ARG A 17 4.52 8.31 -10.50
CA ARG A 17 5.30 7.49 -11.43
C ARG A 17 5.53 6.08 -10.89
N CYS A 18 5.91 5.97 -9.61
CA CYS A 18 6.07 4.68 -8.95
C CYS A 18 4.76 3.87 -8.96
N TRP A 19 3.61 4.52 -8.76
CA TRP A 19 2.29 3.88 -8.89
C TRP A 19 2.03 3.33 -10.29
N GLU A 20 2.34 4.09 -11.34
CA GLU A 20 2.20 3.64 -12.73
C GLU A 20 3.10 2.43 -13.03
N GLU A 21 4.36 2.48 -12.58
CA GLU A 21 5.32 1.39 -12.72
C GLU A 21 4.86 0.13 -11.99
N MET A 22 4.40 0.25 -10.73
CA MET A 22 3.85 -0.86 -9.96
C MET A 22 2.63 -1.50 -10.65
N ALA A 23 1.72 -0.69 -11.18
CA ALA A 23 0.55 -1.18 -11.91
C ALA A 23 0.96 -1.91 -13.20
N ALA A 24 1.96 -1.41 -13.94
CA ALA A 24 2.47 -2.08 -15.13
C ALA A 24 3.11 -3.43 -14.79
N THR A 25 3.93 -3.49 -13.75
CA THR A 25 4.52 -4.75 -13.26
C THR A 25 3.45 -5.73 -12.80
N LEU A 26 2.49 -5.28 -12.00
CA LEU A 26 1.43 -6.15 -11.47
C LEU A 26 0.55 -6.71 -12.58
N LYS A 27 0.24 -5.93 -13.63
CA LYS A 27 -0.46 -6.46 -14.81
C LYS A 27 0.35 -7.55 -15.50
N SER A 28 1.65 -7.34 -15.71
CA SER A 28 2.51 -8.37 -16.31
C SER A 28 2.58 -9.66 -15.50
N LEU A 29 2.48 -9.57 -14.17
CA LEU A 29 2.47 -10.73 -13.29
C LEU A 29 1.09 -11.41 -13.22
N ALA A 30 0.01 -10.64 -13.39
CA ALA A 30 -1.36 -11.13 -13.35
C ALA A 30 -1.81 -11.79 -14.67
N ASP A 31 -1.05 -11.63 -15.76
CA ASP A 31 -1.34 -12.28 -17.03
C ASP A 31 -1.29 -13.81 -16.90
N GLY A 32 -2.45 -14.45 -17.05
CA GLY A 32 -2.62 -15.90 -16.82
C GLY A 32 -2.74 -16.33 -15.36
N ALA A 33 -2.75 -15.39 -14.40
CA ALA A 33 -3.02 -15.69 -13.00
C ALA A 33 -4.52 -15.92 -12.78
N ASP A 34 -4.85 -16.72 -11.77
CA ASP A 34 -6.21 -17.06 -11.34
C ASP A 34 -6.65 -16.29 -10.07
N LEU A 35 -5.73 -15.55 -9.44
CA LEU A 35 -5.96 -14.75 -8.23
C LEU A 35 -4.92 -13.64 -8.10
N VAL A 36 -5.36 -12.45 -7.70
CA VAL A 36 -4.46 -11.40 -7.18
C VAL A 36 -4.50 -11.44 -5.65
N PHE A 37 -3.34 -11.49 -5.02
CA PHE A 37 -3.20 -11.43 -3.57
C PHE A 37 -2.35 -10.22 -3.17
N THR A 38 -2.81 -9.46 -2.18
CA THR A 38 -2.11 -8.25 -1.73
C THR A 38 -2.12 -8.09 -0.21
N GLY A 39 -1.11 -7.41 0.30
CA GLY A 39 -1.04 -6.94 1.68
C GLY A 39 -1.39 -5.46 1.81
N LEU A 40 -1.07 -4.90 2.98
CA LEU A 40 -1.31 -3.50 3.31
C LEU A 40 -0.61 -2.50 2.36
N ASN A 41 -1.33 -1.44 1.99
CA ASN A 41 -0.93 -0.27 1.18
C ASN A 41 -0.96 -0.44 -0.34
N PHE A 42 -1.27 -1.63 -0.84
CA PHE A 42 -1.27 -1.93 -2.28
C PHE A 42 -2.64 -2.41 -2.77
N GLU A 43 -3.67 -2.30 -1.93
CA GLU A 43 -5.03 -2.76 -2.23
C GLU A 43 -5.61 -2.06 -3.47
N ASP A 44 -5.41 -0.75 -3.60
CA ASP A 44 -5.95 0.00 -4.74
C ASP A 44 -5.33 -0.42 -6.08
N ALA A 45 -4.01 -0.64 -6.12
CA ALA A 45 -3.34 -1.13 -7.34
C ALA A 45 -3.78 -2.56 -7.65
N ALA A 46 -3.86 -3.43 -6.64
CA ALA A 46 -4.27 -4.81 -6.78
C ALA A 46 -5.73 -4.96 -7.22
N ALA A 47 -6.63 -4.14 -6.69
CA ALA A 47 -8.03 -4.11 -7.08
C ALA A 47 -8.19 -3.71 -8.55
N ASN A 48 -7.53 -2.63 -8.98
CA ASN A 48 -7.60 -2.20 -10.38
C ASN A 48 -7.11 -3.29 -11.35
N VAL A 49 -6.06 -4.03 -11.00
CA VAL A 49 -5.54 -5.13 -11.84
C VAL A 49 -6.45 -6.36 -11.81
N ALA A 50 -6.95 -6.74 -10.63
CA ALA A 50 -7.88 -7.86 -10.49
C ALA A 50 -9.16 -7.61 -11.31
N GLU A 51 -9.71 -6.39 -11.27
CA GLU A 51 -10.84 -5.98 -12.10
C GLU A 51 -10.50 -5.99 -13.60
N TYR A 52 -9.32 -5.52 -13.99
CA TYR A 52 -8.88 -5.52 -15.39
C TYR A 52 -8.83 -6.93 -16.00
N TYR A 53 -8.36 -7.93 -15.24
CA TYR A 53 -8.30 -9.33 -15.70
C TYR A 53 -9.57 -10.13 -15.38
N GLY A 54 -10.51 -9.59 -14.61
CA GLY A 54 -11.72 -10.30 -14.18
C GLY A 54 -11.44 -11.47 -13.24
N ILE A 55 -10.37 -11.39 -12.45
CA ILE A 55 -9.94 -12.44 -11.51
C ILE A 55 -10.18 -12.02 -10.06
N PRO A 56 -10.38 -12.96 -9.12
CA PRO A 56 -10.59 -12.63 -7.72
C PRO A 56 -9.42 -11.84 -7.10
N LEU A 57 -9.74 -11.03 -6.08
CA LEU A 57 -8.77 -10.34 -5.23
C LEU A 57 -8.87 -10.88 -3.80
N ALA A 58 -7.74 -11.26 -3.22
CA ALA A 58 -7.60 -11.57 -1.80
C ALA A 58 -6.68 -10.55 -1.11
N THR A 59 -7.10 -10.04 0.04
CA THR A 59 -6.33 -9.06 0.81
C THR A 59 -5.96 -9.63 2.19
N LEU A 60 -4.73 -9.38 2.63
CA LEU A 60 -4.28 -9.72 3.98
C LEU A 60 -3.95 -8.46 4.78
N HIS A 61 -4.83 -8.14 5.71
CA HIS A 61 -4.65 -7.03 6.64
C HIS A 61 -3.98 -7.51 7.93
N TYR A 62 -2.65 -7.48 7.96
CA TYR A 62 -1.84 -8.01 9.07
C TYR A 62 -1.46 -6.97 10.15
N PHE A 63 -2.16 -5.84 10.22
CA PHE A 63 -1.88 -4.80 11.22
C PHE A 63 -2.52 -5.10 12.59
N PRO A 64 -1.82 -4.90 13.72
CA PRO A 64 -0.40 -4.54 13.84
C PRO A 64 0.52 -5.76 13.69
N LEU A 65 1.59 -5.61 12.90
CA LEU A 65 2.63 -6.64 12.71
C LEU A 65 3.51 -6.86 13.97
N ARG A 66 3.19 -6.17 15.08
CA ARG A 66 3.86 -6.24 16.39
C ARG A 66 2.80 -6.40 17.48
N ALA A 67 2.49 -7.65 17.83
CA ALA A 67 1.55 -7.96 18.92
C ALA A 67 2.03 -7.40 20.30
N ASN A 68 3.33 -7.18 20.46
CA ASN A 68 3.88 -6.51 21.64
C ASN A 68 3.74 -5.00 21.45
N GLY A 69 2.69 -4.42 22.05
CA GLY A 69 2.28 -3.00 21.97
C GLY A 69 3.32 -1.92 22.33
N GLN A 70 4.60 -2.23 22.44
CA GLN A 70 5.68 -1.27 22.52
C GLN A 70 6.12 -0.82 21.11
N LEU A 71 5.33 0.05 20.48
CA LEU A 71 5.78 0.80 19.30
C LEU A 71 6.94 1.75 19.64
N LEU A 72 6.90 2.32 20.84
CA LEU A 72 7.89 3.24 21.38
C LEU A 72 8.46 2.63 22.66
N SER A 73 9.76 2.33 22.65
CA SER A 73 10.46 1.65 23.76
C SER A 73 10.39 2.41 25.09
N PHE A 74 10.14 3.72 25.05
CA PHE A 74 10.00 4.58 26.22
C PHE A 74 8.56 4.75 26.71
N LEU A 75 7.56 4.22 26.00
CA LEU A 75 6.16 4.28 26.41
C LEU A 75 5.63 2.91 26.86
N PRO A 76 4.81 2.87 27.91
CA PRO A 76 4.06 1.67 28.27
C PRO A 76 3.24 1.15 27.09
N ALA A 77 3.15 -0.18 26.93
CA ALA A 77 2.44 -0.84 25.84
C ALA A 77 1.02 -0.28 25.54
N PRO A 78 0.16 0.05 26.52
CA PRO A 78 -1.17 0.60 26.21
C PRO A 78 -1.16 2.03 25.65
N LEU A 79 -0.03 2.75 25.72
CA LEU A 79 0.14 4.10 25.17
C LEU A 79 0.90 4.12 23.83
N GLY A 80 1.70 3.09 23.54
CA GLY A 80 2.37 2.91 22.25
C GLY A 80 1.57 2.14 21.21
N ALA A 81 0.52 1.42 21.62
CA ALA A 81 -0.24 0.51 20.75
C ALA A 81 -1.58 1.07 20.22
N ARG A 82 -1.92 2.32 20.54
CA ARG A 82 -3.23 2.89 20.16
C ARG A 82 -3.15 3.53 18.77
N GLN A 83 -3.87 2.93 17.81
CA GLN A 83 -4.42 3.64 16.66
C GLN A 83 -5.88 3.98 16.95
#